data_AF-A0A1I7XTU6-F1
#
_entry.id   AF-A0A1I7XTU6-F1
#
_cell.length_a   1.000
_cell.length_b   1.000
_cell.length_c   1.000
_cell.angle_alpha   90.00
_cell.angle_beta   90.00
_cell.angle_gamma   90.00
#
_symmetry.space_group_name_H-M   'P 1'
#
loop_
_entity.id
_entity.type
_entity.pdbx_description
1 polymer ?
#
loop_
_entity_poly.entity_id
_entity_poly.type
_entity_poly.pdbx_seq_one_letter_code
_entity_poly.pdbx_strand_id
1 'polypeptide(L)'
;MSKGKNITSNQRVMIRSECFLNVWSIRQRFVVDELNGRVARKKSLVSLNNQRARVAFAREHLTWSAVKWTKVIFSNESKFNRFGSDGKKYVRRRPGKEFMSKCTVPTIKHGGGSVMVWAAFNRNGPEPLHIVEGIMDSTFYLRILENNLLLYARNQRLDRNWTFQQDNDAKHSSNATKHWVHQKEITKMEWPSQSPDLNPIEHLWNDVEKEVQRQKPANIK
;
A
#
# COMPACT_ATOMS: atom_id res chain seq x y z
N MET A 1 -0.94 23.90 20.78
CA MET A 1 -1.81 22.71 20.80
C MET A 1 -3.21 23.14 21.24
N SER A 2 -4.08 23.55 20.32
CA SER A 2 -5.43 24.02 20.66
C SER A 2 -6.35 22.81 20.84
N LYS A 3 -6.79 22.57 22.08
CA LYS A 3 -7.78 21.53 22.39
C LYS A 3 -9.11 21.93 21.75
N GLY A 4 -9.61 21.12 20.82
CA GLY A 4 -10.94 21.31 20.23
C GLY A 4 -12.01 21.35 21.34
N LYS A 5 -12.72 22.46 21.45
CA LYS A 5 -13.83 22.63 22.38
C LYS A 5 -15.01 21.76 21.91
N ASN A 6 -15.51 20.87 22.77
CA ASN A 6 -16.74 20.13 22.52
C ASN A 6 -17.93 21.11 22.58
N ILE A 7 -18.60 21.30 21.45
CA ILE A 7 -19.79 22.16 21.32
C ILE A 7 -21.02 21.36 21.78
N THR A 8 -21.63 21.78 22.89
CA THR A 8 -22.88 21.22 23.44
C THR A 8 -24.10 21.79 22.70
N SER A 9 -25.25 21.12 22.79
CA SER A 9 -26.44 21.34 21.94
C SER A 9 -27.10 22.72 22.04
N ASN A 10 -26.70 23.57 22.98
CA ASN A 10 -27.34 24.86 23.26
C ASN A 10 -26.52 26.09 22.83
N GLN A 11 -25.40 25.91 22.13
CA GLN A 11 -24.66 27.06 21.60
C GLN A 11 -25.36 27.68 20.39
N ARG A 12 -25.48 29.02 20.38
CA ARG A 12 -25.98 29.78 19.22
C ARG A 12 -24.77 30.29 18.42
N VAL A 13 -24.77 30.08 17.11
CA VAL A 13 -23.71 30.55 16.21
C VAL A 13 -24.26 31.72 15.40
N MET A 14 -23.59 32.87 15.46
CA MET A 14 -24.02 34.09 14.79
C MET A 14 -23.62 34.03 13.31
N ILE A 15 -24.58 34.09 12.39
CA ILE A 15 -24.35 34.25 10.96
C ILE A 15 -25.14 35.48 10.53
N ARG A 16 -24.46 36.48 9.94
CA ARG A 16 -24.96 37.77 9.41
C ARG A 16 -26.35 38.23 9.89
N SER A 17 -26.35 39.31 10.67
CA SER A 17 -27.50 40.18 11.01
C SER A 17 -28.84 39.44 11.24
N GLU A 18 -29.06 39.09 12.51
CA GLU A 18 -30.36 38.80 13.15
C GLU A 18 -30.99 37.40 13.00
N CYS A 19 -30.31 36.39 12.46
CA CYS A 19 -30.82 35.00 12.52
C CYS A 19 -30.05 34.13 13.52
N PHE A 20 -30.64 33.86 14.69
CA PHE A 20 -30.10 32.90 15.66
C PHE A 20 -30.50 31.48 15.27
N LEU A 21 -29.65 30.78 14.51
CA LEU A 21 -29.86 29.35 14.27
C LEU A 21 -29.36 28.53 15.47
N ASN A 22 -30.21 27.62 15.94
CA ASN A 22 -29.83 26.62 16.92
C ASN A 22 -28.86 25.62 16.26
N VAL A 23 -27.80 25.21 16.96
CA VAL A 23 -26.91 24.10 16.56
C VAL A 23 -27.69 22.85 16.14
N TRP A 24 -28.84 22.59 16.77
CA TRP A 24 -29.73 21.51 16.33
C TRP A 24 -30.26 21.73 14.90
N SER A 25 -30.78 22.91 14.57
CA SER A 25 -31.25 23.26 13.22
C SER A 25 -30.12 23.16 12.20
N ILE A 26 -28.90 23.58 12.56
CA ILE A 26 -27.70 23.46 11.72
C ILE A 26 -27.37 21.97 11.46
N ARG A 27 -27.38 21.14 12.51
CA ARG A 27 -27.12 19.70 12.39
C ARG A 27 -28.19 18.99 11.56
N GLN A 28 -29.46 19.32 11.75
CA GLN A 28 -30.55 18.76 10.95
C GLN A 28 -30.39 19.11 9.48
N ARG A 29 -30.00 20.36 9.17
CA ARG A 29 -29.73 20.76 7.79
C ARG A 29 -28.58 19.95 7.17
N PHE A 30 -27.49 19.75 7.89
CA PHE A 30 -26.41 18.88 7.42
C PHE A 30 -26.85 17.44 7.20
N VAL A 31 -27.72 16.88 8.05
CA VAL A 31 -28.24 15.52 7.86
C VAL A 31 -29.15 15.44 6.63
N VAL A 32 -30.03 16.43 6.44
CA VAL A 32 -30.90 16.53 5.26
C VAL A 32 -30.08 16.65 3.97
N ASP A 33 -28.96 17.36 4.02
CA ASP A 33 -28.02 17.49 2.89
C ASP A 33 -26.98 16.32 2.84
N GLU A 34 -27.21 15.23 3.58
CA GLU A 34 -26.36 14.02 3.67
C GLU A 34 -24.91 14.24 4.19
N LEU A 35 -24.60 15.42 4.70
CA LEU A 35 -23.32 15.82 5.29
C LEU A 35 -23.16 15.30 6.72
N ASN A 36 -23.17 13.98 6.83
CA ASN A 36 -23.03 13.28 8.10
C ASN A 36 -21.62 13.40 8.66
N GLY A 37 -21.50 13.48 9.99
CA GLY A 37 -20.21 13.38 10.67
C GLY A 37 -19.50 12.06 10.33
N ARG A 38 -18.28 12.15 9.81
CA ARG A 38 -17.41 11.02 9.49
C ARG A 38 -16.00 11.29 10.02
N VAL A 39 -15.28 10.23 10.37
CA VAL A 39 -13.86 10.33 10.72
C VAL A 39 -13.06 10.63 9.46
N ALA A 40 -12.22 11.66 9.49
CA ALA A 40 -11.33 11.99 8.38
C ALA A 40 -10.40 10.80 8.04
N ARG A 41 -10.30 10.45 6.76
CA ARG A 41 -9.40 9.39 6.28
C ARG A 41 -7.96 9.91 6.36
N LYS A 42 -7.09 9.13 6.99
CA LYS A 42 -5.64 9.41 6.98
C LYS A 42 -5.08 8.98 5.62
N LYS A 43 -4.38 9.87 4.94
CA LYS A 43 -3.63 9.61 3.70
C LYS A 43 -2.21 10.12 3.86
N SER A 44 -1.25 9.45 3.22
CA SER A 44 0.12 9.94 3.14
C SER A 44 0.14 11.31 2.44
N LEU A 45 1.04 12.19 2.88
CA LEU A 45 1.25 13.47 2.23
C LEU A 45 2.08 13.23 0.96
N VAL A 46 1.48 13.50 -0.20
CA VAL A 46 2.13 13.39 -1.51
C VAL A 46 2.50 14.79 -1.98
N SER A 47 3.75 15.00 -2.40
CA SER A 47 4.20 16.30 -2.91
C SER A 47 3.40 16.73 -4.16
N LEU A 48 3.30 18.03 -4.43
CA LEU A 48 2.58 18.52 -5.62
C LEU A 48 3.16 17.95 -6.92
N ASN A 49 4.48 17.78 -6.98
CA ASN A 49 5.17 17.18 -8.12
C ASN A 49 4.76 15.71 -8.31
N ASN A 50 4.73 14.92 -7.23
CA ASN A 50 4.30 13.53 -7.30
C ASN A 50 2.80 13.42 -7.65
N GLN A 51 1.95 14.32 -7.16
CA GLN A 51 0.54 14.37 -7.56
C GLN A 51 0.38 14.62 -9.06
N ARG A 52 1.13 15.56 -9.64
CA ARG A 52 1.12 15.83 -11.09
C ARG A 52 1.59 14.62 -11.88
N ALA A 53 2.69 13.98 -11.47
CA ALA A 53 3.21 12.78 -12.12
C ALA A 53 2.19 11.62 -12.08
N ARG A 54 1.51 11.43 -10.95
CA ARG A 54 0.44 10.43 -10.80
C ARG A 54 -0.73 10.67 -11.75
N VAL A 55 -1.18 11.93 -11.87
CA VAL A 55 -2.27 12.30 -12.78
C VAL A 55 -1.84 12.14 -14.24
N ALA A 56 -0.60 12.50 -14.58
CA ALA A 56 -0.06 12.31 -15.93
C ALA A 56 -0.03 10.83 -16.31
N PHE A 57 0.53 9.98 -15.44
CA PHE A 57 0.55 8.53 -15.61
C PHE A 57 -0.86 7.96 -15.83
N ALA A 58 -1.81 8.32 -14.96
CA ALA A 58 -3.18 7.84 -15.06
C ALA A 58 -3.87 8.27 -16.37
N ARG A 59 -3.61 9.50 -16.84
CA ARG A 59 -4.15 10.00 -18.12
C ARG A 59 -3.55 9.28 -19.32
N GLU A 60 -2.24 9.07 -19.32
CA GLU A 60 -1.54 8.35 -20.38
C GLU A 60 -2.03 6.91 -20.54
N HIS A 61 -2.34 6.26 -19.42
CA HIS A 61 -2.78 4.86 -19.39
C HIS A 61 -4.30 4.69 -19.41
N LEU A 62 -5.07 5.79 -19.49
CA LEU A 62 -6.54 5.76 -19.48
C LEU A 62 -7.12 5.02 -20.70
N THR A 63 -6.47 5.15 -21.85
CA THR A 63 -6.90 4.55 -23.14
C THR A 63 -6.24 3.20 -23.41
N TRP A 64 -5.41 2.69 -22.49
CA TRP A 64 -4.78 1.39 -22.66
C TRP A 64 -5.83 0.28 -22.66
N SER A 65 -5.80 -0.56 -23.70
CA SER A 65 -6.67 -1.72 -23.80
C SER A 65 -6.32 -2.76 -22.74
N ALA A 66 -7.31 -3.60 -22.38
CA ALA A 66 -7.08 -4.73 -21.49
C ALA A 66 -5.95 -5.63 -22.00
N VAL A 67 -5.87 -5.86 -23.31
CA VAL A 67 -4.80 -6.64 -23.99
C VAL A 67 -3.42 -6.05 -23.74
N LYS A 68 -3.28 -4.72 -23.68
CA LYS A 68 -2.00 -4.10 -23.35
C LYS A 68 -1.63 -4.33 -21.89
N TRP A 69 -2.60 -4.20 -20.98
CA TRP A 69 -2.40 -4.50 -19.55
C TRP A 69 -2.06 -5.97 -19.28
N THR A 70 -2.52 -6.92 -20.10
CA THR A 70 -2.17 -8.35 -19.90
C THR A 70 -0.68 -8.63 -20.09
N LYS A 71 0.03 -7.75 -20.79
CA LYS A 71 1.47 -7.85 -21.07
C LYS A 71 2.33 -7.13 -20.03
N VAL A 72 1.72 -6.50 -19.03
CA VAL A 72 2.44 -5.84 -17.94
C VAL A 72 2.71 -6.87 -16.86
N ILE A 73 3.98 -6.99 -16.47
CA ILE A 73 4.40 -7.72 -15.28
C ILE A 73 4.59 -6.69 -14.17
N PHE A 74 3.76 -6.79 -13.13
CA PHE A 74 3.89 -5.99 -11.91
C PHE A 74 4.77 -6.72 -10.92
N SER A 75 5.62 -5.98 -10.22
CA SER A 75 6.48 -6.54 -9.18
C SER A 75 6.53 -5.61 -7.97
N ASN A 76 6.81 -6.19 -6.81
CA ASN A 76 7.13 -5.44 -5.60
C ASN A 76 7.80 -6.37 -4.56
N GLU A 77 8.40 -5.76 -3.53
CA GLU A 77 8.76 -6.43 -2.29
C GLU A 77 7.69 -6.22 -1.22
N SER A 78 7.45 -7.24 -0.39
CA SER A 78 6.63 -7.10 0.81
C SER A 78 7.30 -7.79 2.01
N LYS A 79 6.98 -7.29 3.21
CA LYS A 79 7.50 -7.81 4.47
C LYS A 79 6.36 -8.39 5.28
N PHE A 80 6.44 -9.68 5.57
CA PHE A 80 5.48 -10.37 6.42
C PHE A 80 6.06 -10.60 7.81
N ASN A 81 5.39 -10.08 8.84
CA ASN A 81 5.79 -10.24 10.24
C ASN A 81 5.18 -11.51 10.83
N ARG A 82 5.98 -12.33 11.55
CA ARG A 82 5.47 -13.50 12.29
C ARG A 82 4.69 -13.07 13.53
N PHE A 83 5.22 -12.11 14.29
CA PHE A 83 4.58 -11.58 15.49
C PHE A 83 4.20 -10.12 15.32
N GLY A 84 2.93 -9.82 15.57
CA GLY A 84 2.36 -8.49 15.43
C GLY A 84 1.90 -8.22 14.00
N SER A 85 0.61 -7.94 13.87
CA SER A 85 0.08 -7.24 12.68
C SER A 85 0.22 -5.74 12.93
N ASP A 86 0.55 -4.95 11.91
CA ASP A 86 0.59 -3.48 12.03
C ASP A 86 -0.81 -2.86 12.29
N GLY A 87 -1.86 -3.68 12.22
CA GLY A 87 -3.24 -3.34 12.51
C GLY A 87 -3.56 -3.18 14.01
N LYS A 88 -4.51 -2.29 14.30
CA LYS A 88 -5.03 -2.09 15.67
C LYS A 88 -5.91 -3.28 16.08
N LYS A 89 -5.61 -3.88 17.23
CA LYS A 89 -6.52 -4.79 17.92
C LYS A 89 -7.40 -4.03 18.89
N TYR A 90 -8.71 -4.21 18.77
CA TYR A 90 -9.70 -3.61 19.65
C TYR A 90 -10.08 -4.61 20.76
N VAL A 91 -10.07 -4.15 22.01
CA VAL A 91 -10.51 -4.91 23.18
C VAL A 91 -11.62 -4.14 23.90
N ARG A 92 -12.65 -4.85 24.39
CA ARG A 92 -13.67 -4.27 25.29
C ARG A 92 -13.23 -4.48 26.73
N ARG A 93 -13.06 -3.41 27.52
CA ARG A 93 -12.61 -3.48 28.92
C ARG A 93 -13.20 -2.38 29.81
N ARG A 94 -13.28 -2.63 31.12
CA ARG A 94 -13.68 -1.64 32.13
C ARG A 94 -12.55 -0.61 32.38
N PRO A 95 -12.88 0.62 32.85
CA PRO A 95 -11.88 1.61 33.24
C PRO A 95 -10.88 1.07 34.28
N GLY A 96 -9.60 1.43 34.17
CA GLY A 96 -8.53 1.00 35.08
C GLY A 96 -8.03 -0.44 34.87
N LYS A 97 -8.55 -1.17 33.88
CA LYS A 97 -8.09 -2.53 33.51
C LYS A 97 -7.13 -2.55 32.32
N GLU A 98 -6.57 -1.40 31.97
CA GLU A 98 -5.17 -1.20 31.56
C GLU A 98 -4.42 -2.40 31.03
N PHE A 99 -3.68 -2.89 32.00
CA PHE A 99 -2.50 -3.69 31.85
C PHE A 99 -2.83 -5.16 32.16
N MET A 100 -4.12 -5.51 32.23
CA MET A 100 -4.50 -6.91 32.28
C MET A 100 -4.00 -7.60 31.01
N SER A 101 -3.40 -8.77 31.14
CA SER A 101 -2.85 -9.55 30.01
C SER A 101 -3.86 -9.77 28.88
N LYS A 102 -5.15 -9.94 29.20
CA LYS A 102 -6.24 -10.07 28.22
C LYS A 102 -6.61 -8.77 27.48
N CYS A 103 -6.14 -7.63 27.97
CA CYS A 103 -6.39 -6.29 27.44
C CYS A 103 -5.17 -5.69 26.75
N THR A 104 -4.04 -6.38 26.77
CA THR A 104 -2.78 -5.96 26.15
C THR A 104 -2.42 -6.92 25.03
N VAL A 105 -1.76 -6.41 24.00
CA VAL A 105 -1.14 -7.23 22.96
C VAL A 105 0.36 -7.21 23.25
N PRO A 106 0.99 -8.37 23.50
CA PRO A 106 2.44 -8.39 23.71
C PRO A 106 3.16 -7.87 22.47
N THR A 107 4.03 -6.89 22.66
CA THR A 107 4.90 -6.33 21.62
C THR A 107 6.32 -6.81 21.84
N ILE A 108 6.93 -7.37 20.80
CA ILE A 108 8.33 -7.80 20.85
C ILE A 108 9.16 -6.66 20.25
N LYS A 109 10.07 -6.05 21.03
CA LYS A 109 10.92 -4.94 20.57
C LYS A 109 11.87 -5.38 19.44
N HIS A 110 12.41 -6.61 19.53
CA HIS A 110 13.26 -7.25 18.52
C HIS A 110 13.09 -8.78 18.59
N GLY A 111 13.07 -9.50 17.46
CA GLY A 111 13.01 -10.97 17.43
C GLY A 111 11.63 -11.60 17.14
N GLY A 112 10.59 -10.79 16.91
CA GLY A 112 9.32 -11.27 16.35
C GLY A 112 9.55 -11.97 15.00
N GLY A 113 10.54 -11.48 14.25
CA GLY A 113 11.01 -12.05 13.01
C GLY A 113 10.04 -11.82 11.85
N SER A 114 10.62 -11.65 10.67
CA SER A 114 9.89 -11.28 9.47
C SER A 114 10.56 -11.88 8.26
N VAL A 115 9.76 -12.21 7.26
CA VAL A 115 10.25 -12.64 5.95
C VAL A 115 10.02 -11.50 4.99
N MET A 116 11.08 -11.07 4.30
CA MET A 116 10.95 -10.21 3.13
C MET A 116 10.81 -11.11 1.91
N VAL A 117 9.85 -10.82 1.06
CA VAL A 117 9.62 -11.56 -0.18
C VAL A 117 9.57 -10.59 -1.35
N TRP A 118 10.06 -11.03 -2.48
CA TRP A 118 9.86 -10.41 -3.78
C TRP A 118 8.92 -11.29 -4.59
N ALA A 119 8.03 -10.67 -5.37
CA ALA A 119 7.26 -11.40 -6.36
C ALA A 119 6.90 -10.53 -7.56
N ALA A 120 6.54 -11.22 -8.63
CA ALA A 120 5.94 -10.64 -9.80
C ALA A 120 4.65 -11.35 -10.19
N PHE A 121 3.75 -10.65 -10.88
CA PHE A 121 2.58 -11.25 -11.49
C PHE A 121 2.11 -10.48 -12.72
N ASN A 122 1.34 -11.13 -13.57
CA ASN A 122 0.57 -10.54 -14.64
C ASN A 122 -0.87 -11.08 -14.61
N ARG A 123 -1.65 -10.81 -15.67
CA ARG A 123 -3.03 -11.30 -15.77
C ARG A 123 -3.17 -12.83 -15.65
N ASN A 124 -2.17 -13.60 -16.08
CA ASN A 124 -2.24 -15.06 -16.10
C ASN A 124 -2.01 -15.68 -14.72
N GLY A 125 -1.47 -14.92 -13.76
CA GLY A 125 -1.27 -15.36 -12.39
C GLY A 125 0.09 -14.96 -11.80
N PRO A 126 0.33 -15.26 -10.52
CA PRO A 126 1.58 -14.92 -9.85
C PRO A 126 2.74 -15.85 -10.21
N GLU A 127 3.95 -15.31 -10.12
CA GLU A 127 5.18 -16.08 -10.00
C GLU A 127 5.30 -16.73 -8.61
N PRO A 128 6.03 -17.85 -8.45
CA PRO A 128 6.50 -18.28 -7.13
C PRO A 128 7.18 -17.14 -6.35
N LEU A 129 6.84 -17.01 -5.06
CA LEU A 129 7.45 -16.01 -4.18
C LEU A 129 8.94 -16.28 -4.01
N HIS A 130 9.76 -15.24 -4.14
CA HIS A 130 11.19 -15.30 -3.85
C HIS A 130 11.47 -14.76 -2.44
N ILE A 131 11.97 -15.61 -1.55
CA ILE A 131 12.37 -15.18 -0.20
C ILE A 131 13.69 -14.41 -0.30
N VAL A 132 13.70 -13.21 0.26
CA VAL A 132 14.86 -12.32 0.28
C VAL A 132 15.62 -12.55 1.59
N GLU A 133 16.80 -13.17 1.47
CA GLU A 133 17.67 -13.42 2.61
C GLU A 133 18.61 -12.22 2.83
N GLY A 134 18.39 -11.48 3.93
CA GLY A 134 19.22 -10.34 4.31
C GLY A 134 18.78 -9.01 3.71
N ILE A 135 19.73 -8.10 3.51
CA ILE A 135 19.48 -6.78 2.93
C ILE A 135 19.58 -6.91 1.40
N MET A 136 18.51 -6.52 0.70
CA MET A 136 18.52 -6.48 -0.76
C MET A 136 19.25 -5.23 -1.25
N ASP A 137 20.47 -5.42 -1.75
CA ASP A 137 21.18 -4.41 -2.54
C ASP A 137 20.84 -4.52 -4.03
N SER A 138 21.41 -3.62 -4.85
CA SER A 138 21.18 -3.63 -6.30
C SER A 138 21.69 -4.89 -6.99
N THR A 139 22.76 -5.51 -6.50
CA THR A 139 23.35 -6.72 -7.08
C THR A 139 22.46 -7.94 -6.81
N PHE A 140 21.97 -8.07 -5.58
CA PHE A 140 21.00 -9.09 -5.20
C PHE A 140 19.71 -8.92 -5.99
N TYR A 141 19.23 -7.68 -6.13
CA TYR A 141 18.06 -7.37 -6.93
C TYR A 141 18.24 -7.82 -8.39
N LEU A 142 19.38 -7.53 -9.03
CA LEU A 142 19.67 -8.00 -10.39
C LEU A 142 19.66 -9.53 -10.51
N ARG A 143 20.16 -10.25 -9.50
CA ARG A 143 20.09 -11.72 -9.47
C ARG A 143 18.65 -12.21 -9.40
N ILE A 144 17.78 -11.52 -8.64
CA ILE A 144 16.35 -11.83 -8.61
C ILE A 144 15.75 -11.64 -10.01
N LEU A 145 16.02 -10.52 -10.68
CA LEU A 145 15.47 -10.26 -12.00
C LEU A 145 15.95 -11.27 -13.06
N GLU A 146 17.23 -11.64 -13.03
CA GLU A 146 17.80 -12.61 -13.98
C GLU A 146 17.20 -14.01 -13.79
N ASN A 147 17.10 -14.47 -12.54
CA ASN A 147 16.70 -15.84 -12.23
C ASN A 147 15.18 -16.05 -12.17
N ASN A 148 14.44 -15.03 -11.75
CA ASN A 148 13.00 -15.12 -11.49
C ASN A 148 12.23 -14.41 -12.61
N LEU A 149 12.36 -13.09 -12.76
CA LEU A 149 11.58 -12.30 -13.72
C LEU A 149 11.69 -12.81 -15.17
N LEU A 150 12.92 -13.03 -15.67
CA LEU A 150 13.12 -13.50 -17.05
C LEU A 150 12.56 -14.91 -17.27
N LEU A 151 12.72 -15.79 -16.27
CA LEU A 151 12.18 -17.14 -16.30
C LEU A 151 10.64 -17.10 -16.29
N TYR A 152 10.06 -16.26 -15.44
CA TYR A 152 8.62 -16.05 -15.37
C TYR A 152 8.05 -15.54 -16.69
N ALA A 153 8.64 -14.50 -17.30
CA ALA A 153 8.18 -13.99 -18.59
C ALA A 153 8.18 -15.07 -19.69
N ARG A 154 9.21 -15.93 -19.72
CA ARG A 154 9.29 -17.09 -20.63
C ARG A 154 8.22 -18.13 -20.34
N ASN A 155 8.02 -18.49 -19.08
CA ASN A 155 7.02 -19.49 -18.66
C ASN A 155 5.60 -19.02 -18.96
N GLN A 156 5.34 -17.72 -18.85
CA GLN A 156 4.07 -17.10 -19.21
C GLN A 156 3.87 -16.96 -20.73
N ARG A 157 4.85 -17.36 -21.55
CA ARG A 157 4.85 -17.26 -23.02
C ARG A 157 4.53 -15.85 -23.51
N LEU A 158 5.04 -14.84 -22.81
CA LEU A 158 4.88 -13.46 -23.23
C LEU A 158 5.70 -13.20 -24.50
N ASP A 159 5.13 -12.40 -25.40
CA ASP A 159 5.82 -11.91 -26.59
C ASP A 159 6.94 -10.94 -26.20
N ARG A 160 7.87 -10.60 -27.10
CA ARG A 160 9.05 -9.76 -26.77
C ARG A 160 8.73 -8.34 -26.29
N ASN A 161 7.47 -7.96 -26.32
CA ASN A 161 6.92 -6.63 -26.09
C ASN A 161 6.10 -6.57 -24.77
N TRP A 162 6.43 -7.44 -23.81
CA TRP A 162 5.97 -7.28 -22.43
C TRP A 162 6.63 -6.06 -21.77
N THR A 163 5.92 -5.50 -20.79
CA THR A 163 6.36 -4.31 -20.06
C THR A 163 6.60 -4.68 -18.61
N PHE A 164 7.74 -4.27 -18.06
CA PHE A 164 8.10 -4.48 -16.67
C PHE A 164 7.75 -3.27 -15.81
N GLN A 165 6.93 -3.47 -14.79
CA GLN A 165 6.68 -2.49 -13.76
C GLN A 165 7.49 -2.83 -12.49
N GLN A 166 8.21 -1.81 -12.02
CA GLN A 166 8.90 -1.75 -10.74
C GLN A 166 8.78 -0.32 -10.20
N ASP A 167 8.91 -0.13 -8.89
CA ASP A 167 8.87 1.21 -8.30
C ASP A 167 10.21 1.97 -8.50
N ASN A 168 10.29 3.17 -7.91
CA ASN A 168 11.46 4.04 -8.02
C ASN A 168 12.40 3.95 -6.81
N ASP A 169 12.43 2.83 -6.09
CA ASP A 169 13.45 2.60 -5.07
C ASP A 169 14.86 2.84 -5.64
N ALA A 170 15.77 3.34 -4.80
CA ALA A 170 17.16 3.61 -5.16
C ALA A 170 17.84 2.38 -5.79
N LYS A 171 17.53 1.17 -5.32
CA LYS A 171 18.08 -0.08 -5.88
C LYS A 171 17.58 -0.34 -7.30
N HIS A 172 16.31 -0.06 -7.58
CA HIS A 172 15.68 -0.21 -8.90
C HIS A 172 16.12 0.88 -9.89
N SER A 173 16.49 2.05 -9.36
CA SER A 173 16.93 3.22 -10.12
C SER A 173 18.45 3.31 -10.28
N SER A 174 19.19 2.33 -9.78
CA SER A 174 20.66 2.26 -9.86
C SER A 174 21.15 2.18 -11.30
N ASN A 175 22.39 2.63 -11.56
CA ASN A 175 22.98 2.55 -12.90
C ASN A 175 23.11 1.09 -13.37
N ALA A 176 23.43 0.17 -12.46
CA ALA A 176 23.51 -1.26 -12.76
C ALA A 176 22.15 -1.81 -13.22
N THR A 177 21.06 -1.48 -12.52
CA THR A 177 19.71 -1.91 -12.90
C THR A 177 19.27 -1.30 -14.23
N LYS A 178 19.51 -0.01 -14.45
CA LYS A 178 19.22 0.64 -15.74
C LYS A 178 19.98 0.00 -16.89
N HIS A 179 21.27 -0.27 -16.71
CA HIS A 179 22.10 -0.91 -17.72
C HIS A 179 21.62 -2.33 -18.03
N TRP A 180 21.27 -3.12 -17.00
CA TRP A 180 20.76 -4.48 -17.17
C TRP A 180 19.41 -4.50 -17.91
N VAL A 181 18.46 -3.63 -17.54
CA VAL A 181 17.15 -3.50 -18.21
C VAL A 181 17.35 -3.17 -19.70
N HIS A 182 18.26 -2.25 -20.00
CA HIS A 182 18.61 -1.90 -21.38
C HIS A 182 19.27 -3.08 -22.13
N GLN A 183 20.25 -3.75 -21.51
CA GLN A 183 20.95 -4.89 -22.10
C GLN A 183 20.03 -6.08 -22.41
N LYS A 184 19.00 -6.28 -21.58
CA LYS A 184 18.00 -7.35 -21.75
C LYS A 184 16.83 -6.95 -22.66
N GLU A 185 16.87 -5.75 -23.23
CA GLU A 185 15.81 -5.20 -24.10
C GLU A 185 14.43 -5.17 -23.43
N ILE A 186 14.41 -4.97 -22.10
CA ILE A 186 13.17 -4.95 -21.33
C ILE A 186 12.54 -3.57 -21.41
N THR A 187 11.27 -3.51 -21.82
CA THR A 187 10.50 -2.27 -21.78
C THR A 187 10.10 -1.98 -20.33
N LYS A 188 10.70 -0.96 -19.71
CA LYS A 188 10.31 -0.51 -18.36
C LYS A 188 9.07 0.40 -18.43
N MET A 189 8.10 0.18 -17.55
CA MET A 189 7.00 1.11 -17.31
C MET A 189 7.48 2.32 -16.52
N GLU A 190 7.16 3.52 -16.99
CA GLU A 190 7.30 4.73 -16.19
C GLU A 190 6.36 4.67 -14.99
N TRP A 191 6.89 4.89 -13.80
CA TRP A 191 6.12 4.73 -12.56
C TRP A 191 6.17 6.00 -11.71
N PRO A 192 5.03 6.55 -11.28
CA PRO A 192 5.02 7.72 -10.41
C PRO A 192 5.38 7.34 -8.96
N SER A 193 6.28 8.10 -8.34
CA SER A 193 6.69 7.88 -6.94
C SER A 193 5.52 7.97 -5.94
N GLN A 194 5.64 7.24 -4.82
CA GLN A 194 4.61 7.16 -3.77
C GLN A 194 3.23 6.72 -4.28
N SER A 195 3.18 5.71 -5.15
CA SER A 195 1.94 5.22 -5.78
C SER A 195 1.66 3.73 -5.56
N PRO A 196 1.67 3.24 -4.30
CA PRO A 196 1.34 1.84 -4.03
C PRO A 196 -0.10 1.52 -4.47
N ASP A 197 -1.02 2.48 -4.38
CA ASP A 197 -2.41 2.32 -4.79
C ASP A 197 -2.61 2.11 -6.30
N LEU A 198 -1.59 2.38 -7.11
CA LEU A 198 -1.61 2.09 -8.55
C LEU A 198 -1.06 0.69 -8.87
N ASN A 199 -0.33 0.06 -7.94
CA ASN A 199 0.26 -1.27 -8.16
C ASN A 199 -0.71 -2.36 -7.68
N PRO A 200 -1.30 -3.15 -8.59
CA PRO A 200 -2.28 -4.16 -8.19
C PRO A 200 -1.69 -5.30 -7.35
N ILE A 201 -0.36 -5.46 -7.28
CA ILE A 201 0.27 -6.46 -6.41
C ILE A 201 0.01 -6.18 -4.92
N GLU A 202 -0.26 -4.94 -4.54
CA GLU A 202 -0.63 -4.59 -3.16
C GLU A 202 -1.93 -5.27 -2.71
N HIS A 203 -2.84 -5.53 -3.65
CA HIS A 203 -4.05 -6.31 -3.36
C HIS A 203 -3.71 -7.77 -3.07
N LEU A 204 -2.78 -8.35 -3.84
CA LEU A 204 -2.30 -9.72 -3.60
C LEU A 204 -1.57 -9.82 -2.26
N TRP A 205 -0.77 -8.83 -1.88
CA TRP A 205 -0.12 -8.79 -0.57
C TRP A 205 -1.11 -8.77 0.58
N ASN A 206 -2.18 -8.01 0.47
CA ASN A 206 -3.25 -8.00 1.48
C ASN A 206 -3.90 -9.39 1.63
N ASP A 207 -4.07 -10.13 0.55
CA ASP A 207 -4.65 -11.48 0.60
C ASP A 207 -3.66 -12.50 1.18
N VAL A 208 -2.38 -12.43 0.78
CA VAL A 208 -1.31 -13.24 1.39
C VAL A 208 -1.21 -12.96 2.89
N GLU A 209 -1.28 -11.70 3.31
CA GLU A 209 -1.17 -11.35 4.73
C GLU A 209 -2.34 -11.94 5.55
N LYS A 210 -3.57 -11.87 5.03
CA LYS A 210 -4.73 -12.49 5.70
C LYS A 210 -4.54 -14.00 5.87
N GLU A 211 -4.03 -14.67 4.83
CA GLU A 211 -3.79 -16.11 4.87
C GLU A 211 -2.67 -16.50 5.83
N VAL A 212 -1.55 -15.75 5.84
CA VAL A 212 -0.47 -15.94 6.82
C VAL A 212 -0.99 -15.76 8.25
N GLN A 213 -1.78 -14.70 8.50
CA GLN A 213 -2.37 -14.46 9.80
C GLN A 213 -3.36 -15.57 10.22
N ARG A 214 -4.10 -16.14 9.27
CA ARG A 214 -5.01 -17.27 9.51
C ARG A 214 -4.26 -18.53 9.95
N GLN A 215 -3.11 -18.80 9.35
CA GLN A 215 -2.28 -19.97 9.67
C GLN A 215 -1.55 -19.89 11.02
N LYS A 216 -1.34 -18.66 11.54
CA LYS A 216 -0.65 -18.42 12.82
C LYS A 216 0.71 -19.14 12.91
N PRO A 217 1.64 -18.85 11.99
CA PRO A 217 2.92 -19.56 11.92
C PRO A 217 3.72 -19.40 13.22
N ALA A 218 4.22 -20.52 13.75
CA ALA A 218 5.06 -20.54 14.96
C ALA A 218 6.54 -20.22 14.64
N ASN A 219 6.99 -20.56 13.43
CA ASN A 219 8.37 -20.46 12.98
C ASN A 219 8.47 -19.67 11.68
N ILE A 220 9.70 -19.27 11.33
CA ILE A 220 10.04 -18.49 10.13
C ILE A 220 10.61 -19.39 9.03
N LYS A 221 11.09 -20.58 9.41
CA LYS A 221 11.63 -21.62 8.54
C LYS A 221 10.74 -22.84 8.60
#